data_AF-A0A3N6FAF9-F1
#
_entry.id   AF-A0A3N6FAF9-F1
#
_cell.length_a   1.000
_cell.length_b   1.000
_cell.length_c   1.000
_cell.angle_alpha   90.00
_cell.angle_beta   90.00
_cell.angle_gamma   90.00
#
_symmetry.space_group_name_H-M   'P 1'
#
loop_
_entity.id
_entity.type
_entity.pdbx_description
1 polymer ?
#
loop_
_entity_poly.entity_id
_entity_poly.type
_entity_poly.pdbx_seq_one_letter_code
_entity_poly.pdbx_strand_id
1 'polypeptide(L)'
;MPEQYGIDPEGFKWYGAPLLRELPNFLSEQRAEIVRLRAMEVPEWFEDEIGKTFAKMFRQGNDTTLKAVDSFISWLKSAADLTLETAQRAEEVEELNKKSANNFGNRAGGAR
;
A
#
# COMPACT_ATOMS: atom_id res chain seq x y z
N MET A 1 12.36 29.65 9.70
CA MET A 1 12.90 28.28 9.56
C MET A 1 11.73 27.35 9.35
N PRO A 2 11.48 26.80 8.14
CA PRO A 2 10.52 25.73 7.99
C PRO A 2 11.27 24.41 7.85
N GLU A 3 11.61 23.80 9.00
CA GLU A 3 11.78 22.36 9.11
C GLU A 3 10.44 21.80 9.58
N GLN A 4 9.44 21.73 8.70
CA GLN A 4 8.17 21.08 9.03
C GLN A 4 7.77 20.18 7.86
N TYR A 5 8.12 18.91 8.01
CA TYR A 5 7.60 17.76 7.25
C TYR A 5 7.81 17.82 5.73
N GLY A 6 9.07 17.88 5.31
CA GLY A 6 9.45 17.77 3.90
C GLY A 6 9.32 16.33 3.38
N ILE A 7 8.10 15.87 3.09
CA ILE A 7 7.91 14.92 2.00
C ILE A 7 7.48 15.76 0.81
N ASP A 8 8.36 15.87 -0.18
CA ASP A 8 8.02 16.43 -1.49
C ASP A 8 6.85 15.61 -2.08
N PRO A 9 5.67 16.20 -2.32
CA PRO A 9 4.53 15.51 -2.90
C PRO A 9 4.83 14.87 -4.25
N GLU A 10 5.73 15.47 -5.06
CA GLU A 10 6.21 14.84 -6.30
C GLU A 10 7.07 13.61 -5.98
N GLY A 11 8.05 13.76 -5.06
CA GLY A 11 8.82 12.64 -4.54
C GLY A 11 7.93 11.50 -4.05
N PHE A 12 6.83 11.78 -3.35
CA PHE A 12 5.90 10.74 -2.92
C PHE A 12 5.13 10.10 -4.09
N LYS A 13 4.66 10.87 -5.07
CA LYS A 13 4.00 10.32 -6.27
C LYS A 13 4.93 9.36 -7.03
N TRP A 14 6.23 9.67 -7.09
CA TRP A 14 7.22 8.86 -7.80
C TRP A 14 7.75 7.68 -6.97
N TYR A 15 8.14 7.89 -5.71
CA TYR A 15 8.74 6.86 -4.85
C TYR A 15 7.71 6.04 -4.06
N GLY A 16 6.48 6.55 -3.89
CA GLY A 16 5.36 5.84 -3.25
C GLY A 16 4.55 4.98 -4.21
N ALA A 17 4.65 5.19 -5.52
CA ALA A 17 3.96 4.38 -6.54
C ALA A 17 4.20 2.86 -6.41
N PRO A 18 5.43 2.39 -6.08
CA PRO A 18 5.65 0.97 -5.81
C PRO A 18 4.88 0.43 -4.60
N LEU A 19 4.70 1.22 -3.54
CA LEU A 19 3.91 0.84 -2.35
C LEU A 19 2.41 0.82 -2.63
N LEU A 20 1.96 1.70 -3.54
CA LEU A 20 0.56 1.87 -3.92
C LEU A 20 0.06 0.83 -4.92
N ARG A 21 0.90 0.42 -5.89
CA ARG A 21 0.49 -0.45 -6.99
C ARG A 21 1.32 -1.72 -7.11
N GLU A 22 2.63 -1.60 -7.23
CA GLU A 22 3.50 -2.74 -7.55
C GLU A 22 3.46 -3.81 -6.45
N LEU A 23 3.67 -3.41 -5.19
CA LEU A 23 3.73 -4.34 -4.08
C LEU A 23 2.37 -4.99 -3.76
N PRO A 24 1.23 -4.25 -3.71
CA PRO A 24 -0.08 -4.88 -3.57
C PRO A 24 -0.45 -5.83 -4.71
N ASN A 25 -0.07 -5.51 -5.95
CA ASN A 25 -0.30 -6.38 -7.11
C ASN A 25 0.52 -7.67 -6.99
N PHE A 26 1.82 -7.54 -6.74
CA PHE A 26 2.70 -8.69 -6.51
C PHE A 26 2.14 -9.61 -5.41
N LEU A 27 1.75 -9.04 -4.26
CA LEU A 27 1.19 -9.82 -3.16
C LEU A 27 -0.15 -10.46 -3.53
N SER A 28 -0.98 -9.80 -4.34
CA SER A 28 -2.24 -10.37 -4.83
C SER A 28 -2.00 -11.54 -5.78
N GLU A 29 -0.97 -11.48 -6.62
CA GLU A 29 -0.54 -12.59 -7.48
C GLU A 29 -0.01 -13.76 -6.64
N GLN A 30 0.86 -13.49 -5.66
CA GLN A 30 1.37 -14.52 -4.76
C GLN A 30 0.24 -15.18 -3.96
N ARG A 31 -0.73 -14.39 -3.49
CA ARG A 31 -1.93 -14.90 -2.82
C ARG A 31 -2.71 -15.85 -3.72
N ALA A 32 -2.91 -15.48 -4.99
CA ALA A 32 -3.63 -16.32 -5.95
C ALA A 32 -2.90 -17.65 -6.17
N GLU A 33 -1.57 -17.63 -6.21
CA GLU A 33 -0.77 -18.85 -6.34
C GLU A 33 -0.88 -19.75 -5.09
N ILE A 34 -0.84 -19.17 -3.89
CA ILE A 34 -1.05 -19.94 -2.65
C ILE A 34 -2.46 -20.57 -2.62
N VAL A 35 -3.48 -19.86 -3.12
CA VAL A 35 -4.85 -20.42 -3.26
C VAL A 35 -4.86 -21.60 -4.23
N ARG A 36 -4.14 -21.53 -5.35
CA ARG A 36 -4.01 -22.65 -6.29
C ARG A 36 -3.32 -23.85 -5.67
N LEU A 37 -2.19 -23.63 -4.99
CA LEU A 37 -1.46 -24.67 -4.26
C LEU A 37 -2.35 -25.34 -3.21
N ARG A 38 -3.16 -24.56 -2.48
CA ARG A 38 -4.13 -25.08 -1.51
C ARG A 38 -5.23 -25.94 -2.15
N ALA A 39 -5.59 -25.65 -3.41
CA ALA A 39 -6.63 -26.36 -4.15
C ALA A 39 -6.10 -27.59 -4.91
N MET A 40 -4.79 -27.84 -4.92
CA MET A 40 -4.23 -29.04 -5.54
C MET A 40 -4.81 -30.30 -4.92
N GLU A 41 -5.21 -31.24 -5.77
CA GLU A 41 -5.65 -32.56 -5.34
C GLU A 41 -4.55 -33.26 -4.57
N VAL A 42 -4.92 -33.87 -3.44
CA VAL A 42 -4.02 -34.72 -2.67
C VAL A 42 -4.06 -36.10 -3.31
N PRO A 43 -2.91 -36.66 -3.76
CA PRO A 43 -2.89 -37.96 -4.43
C PRO A 43 -3.46 -39.08 -3.55
N GLU A 44 -4.10 -40.10 -4.12
CA GLU A 44 -4.69 -41.21 -3.33
C GLU A 44 -3.67 -41.94 -2.43
N TRP A 45 -2.40 -42.00 -2.81
CA TRP A 45 -1.34 -42.63 -2.00
C TRP A 45 -0.96 -41.85 -0.73
N PHE A 46 -1.53 -40.66 -0.51
CA PHE A 46 -1.41 -39.90 0.75
C PHE A 46 -2.29 -40.42 1.89
N GLU A 47 -3.05 -41.51 1.68
CA GLU A 47 -3.88 -42.10 2.73
C GLU A 47 -3.08 -42.77 3.85
N ASP A 48 -1.76 -42.93 3.70
CA ASP A 48 -0.88 -43.31 4.81
C ASP A 48 -0.75 -42.18 5.85
N GLU A 49 -0.17 -42.52 7.01
CA GLU A 49 -0.05 -41.58 8.14
C GLU A 49 0.84 -40.37 7.81
N ILE A 50 1.86 -40.57 6.96
CA ILE A 50 2.80 -39.55 6.53
C ILE A 50 2.10 -38.54 5.61
N GLY A 51 1.35 -39.03 4.62
CA GLY A 51 0.58 -38.23 3.68
C GLY A 51 -0.50 -37.43 4.39
N LYS A 52 -1.27 -38.05 5.30
CA LYS A 52 -2.23 -37.33 6.15
C LYS A 52 -1.58 -36.21 6.96
N THR A 53 -0.40 -36.47 7.54
CA THR A 53 0.35 -35.48 8.31
C THR A 53 0.85 -34.34 7.43
N PHE A 54 1.43 -34.64 6.28
CA PHE A 54 1.85 -33.62 5.31
C PHE A 54 0.67 -32.77 4.86
N ALA A 55 -0.45 -33.39 4.45
CA ALA A 55 -1.62 -32.66 3.95
C ALA A 55 -2.19 -31.73 5.01
N LYS A 56 -2.18 -32.14 6.29
CA LYS A 56 -2.56 -31.29 7.41
C LYS A 56 -1.61 -30.11 7.58
N MET A 57 -0.31 -30.35 7.64
CA MET A 57 0.71 -29.30 7.81
C MET A 57 0.72 -28.33 6.63
N PHE A 58 0.59 -28.83 5.41
CA PHE A 58 0.51 -28.04 4.18
C PHE A 58 -0.72 -27.12 4.17
N ARG A 59 -1.90 -27.65 4.52
CA ARG A 59 -3.12 -26.82 4.67
C ARG A 59 -2.96 -25.75 5.74
N GLN A 60 -2.43 -26.10 6.92
CA GLN A 60 -2.20 -25.14 8.00
C GLN A 60 -1.18 -24.05 7.61
N GLY A 61 -0.13 -24.42 6.89
CA GLY A 61 0.87 -23.49 6.34
C GLY A 61 0.23 -22.52 5.34
N ASN A 62 -0.56 -23.02 4.39
CA ASN A 62 -1.27 -22.19 3.42
C ASN A 62 -2.26 -21.24 4.08
N ASP A 63 -3.09 -21.73 5.01
CA ASP A 63 -4.08 -20.90 5.71
C ASP A 63 -3.41 -19.78 6.53
N THR A 64 -2.28 -20.08 7.18
CA THR A 64 -1.48 -19.08 7.91
C THR A 64 -0.88 -18.04 6.97
N THR A 65 -0.32 -18.50 5.86
CA THR A 65 0.33 -17.62 4.88
C THR A 65 -0.70 -16.69 4.21
N LEU A 66 -1.87 -17.22 3.83
CA LEU A 66 -2.94 -16.43 3.23
C LEU A 66 -3.41 -15.31 4.17
N LYS A 67 -3.59 -15.60 5.46
CA LYS A 67 -3.97 -14.58 6.45
C LYS A 67 -2.91 -13.48 6.59
N ALA A 68 -1.63 -13.86 6.59
CA ALA A 68 -0.53 -12.90 6.67
C ALA A 68 -0.48 -12.00 5.42
N VAL A 69 -0.59 -12.59 4.23
CA VAL A 69 -0.62 -11.85 2.96
C VAL A 69 -1.82 -10.91 2.89
N ASP A 70 -3.01 -11.37 3.29
CA ASP A 70 -4.22 -10.54 3.32
C ASP A 70 -4.08 -9.35 4.27
N SER A 71 -3.51 -9.60 5.46
CA SER A 71 -3.24 -8.53 6.43
C SER A 71 -2.23 -7.52 5.90
N PHE A 72 -1.18 -7.99 5.21
CA PHE A 72 -0.14 -7.12 4.67
C PHE A 72 -0.64 -6.29 3.48
N ILE A 73 -1.43 -6.87 2.58
CA ILE A 73 -2.11 -6.13 1.50
C ILE A 73 -3.01 -5.04 2.09
N SER A 74 -3.78 -5.35 3.14
CA SER A 74 -4.64 -4.38 3.81
C SER A 74 -3.83 -3.23 4.41
N TRP A 75 -2.76 -3.54 5.14
CA TRP A 75 -1.86 -2.54 5.73
C TRP A 75 -1.24 -1.61 4.67
N LEU A 76 -0.78 -2.18 3.55
CA LEU A 76 -0.22 -1.40 2.45
C LEU A 76 -1.25 -0.43 1.86
N LYS A 77 -2.51 -0.87 1.68
CA LYS A 77 -3.59 0.00 1.22
C LYS A 77 -3.86 1.15 2.20
N SER A 78 -3.90 0.87 3.50
CA SER A 78 -4.07 1.94 4.50
C SER A 78 -2.90 2.93 4.54
N ALA A 79 -1.66 2.45 4.42
CA ALA A 79 -0.48 3.31 4.35
C ALA A 79 -0.52 4.19 3.08
N ALA A 80 -0.91 3.59 1.96
CA ALA A 80 -1.16 4.27 0.70
C ALA A 80 -2.19 5.40 0.83
N ASP A 81 -3.36 5.10 1.40
CA ASP A 81 -4.46 6.06 1.56
C ASP A 81 -4.05 7.24 2.46
N LEU A 82 -3.45 6.96 3.62
CA LEU A 82 -2.95 7.98 4.55
C LEU A 82 -1.94 8.91 3.89
N THR A 83 -1.08 8.36 3.04
CA THR A 83 -0.03 9.17 2.42
C THR A 83 -0.56 9.98 1.25
N LEU A 84 -1.54 9.45 0.49
CA LEU A 84 -2.25 10.23 -0.53
C LEU A 84 -3.01 11.40 0.10
N GLU A 85 -3.72 11.18 1.21
CA GLU A 85 -4.41 12.23 1.96
C GLU A 85 -3.43 13.32 2.44
N THR A 86 -2.26 12.90 2.94
CA THR A 86 -1.22 13.83 3.37
C THR A 86 -0.68 14.66 2.21
N ALA A 87 -0.44 14.05 1.05
CA ALA A 87 0.03 14.74 -0.15
C ALA A 87 -1.01 15.75 -0.67
N GLN A 88 -2.30 15.37 -0.70
CA GLN A 88 -3.39 16.27 -1.10
C GLN A 88 -3.49 17.50 -0.18
N ARG A 89 -3.41 17.31 1.14
CA ARG A 89 -3.41 18.42 2.11
C ARG A 89 -2.22 19.36 1.91
N ALA A 90 -1.04 18.82 1.60
CA ALA A 90 0.14 19.64 1.33
C ALA A 90 -0.07 20.52 0.08
N GLU A 91 -0.63 19.96 -1.00
CA GLU A 91 -0.98 20.71 -2.21
C GLU A 91 -2.01 21.82 -1.94
N GLU A 92 -3.07 21.52 -1.18
CA GLU A 92 -4.09 22.52 -0.80
C GLU A 92 -3.50 23.69 0.01
N VAL A 93 -2.62 23.40 0.97
CA VAL A 93 -1.92 24.43 1.75
C VAL A 93 -1.01 25.28 0.87
N GLU A 94 -0.28 24.65 -0.06
CA GLU A 94 0.58 25.39 -1.00
C GLU A 94 -0.23 26.31 -1.92
N GLU A 95 -1.37 25.84 -2.44
CA GLU A 95 -2.27 26.67 -3.24
C GLU A 95 -2.84 27.86 -2.46
N LEU A 96 -3.26 27.63 -1.21
CA LEU A 96 -3.76 28.70 -0.33
C LEU A 96 -2.68 29.73 -0.02
N ASN A 97 -1.44 29.29 0.18
CA ASN A 97 -0.30 30.17 0.38
C ASN A 97 0.01 31.00 -0.88
N LYS A 98 -0.02 30.39 -2.08
CA LYS A 98 0.16 31.10 -3.36
C LYS A 98 -0.95 32.15 -3.58
N LYS A 99 -2.22 31.78 -3.34
CA LYS A 99 -3.37 32.70 -3.44
C LYS A 99 -3.24 33.86 -2.45
N SER A 100 -2.86 33.58 -1.21
CA SER A 100 -2.61 34.60 -0.18
C SER A 100 -1.48 35.55 -0.60
N ALA A 101 -0.34 35.03 -1.03
CA ALA A 101 0.80 35.83 -1.48
C ALA A 101 0.46 36.75 -2.67
N ASN A 102 -0.30 36.25 -3.66
CA ASN A 102 -0.75 37.06 -4.80
C ASN A 102 -1.71 38.19 -4.38
N ASN A 103 -2.59 37.93 -3.40
CA ASN A 103 -3.51 38.94 -2.89
C ASN A 103 -2.81 40.03 -2.06
N PHE A 104 -1.74 39.70 -1.33
CA PHE A 104 -0.90 40.67 -0.64
C PHE A 104 -0.02 41.49 -1.61
N GLY A 105 0.56 40.85 -2.63
CA GLY A 105 1.37 41.51 -3.66
C GLY A 105 0.59 42.54 -4.49
N ASN A 106 -0.65 42.23 -4.89
CA ASN A 106 -1.49 43.16 -5.64
C ASN A 106 -2.00 44.35 -4.81
N ARG A 107 -2.17 44.19 -3.48
CA ARG A 107 -2.54 45.32 -2.59
C ARG A 107 -1.38 46.27 -2.32
N ALA A 108 -0.14 45.78 -2.29
CA ALA A 108 1.04 46.62 -2.11
C ALA A 108 1.41 47.42 -3.37
N GLY A 109 1.06 46.91 -4.58
CA GLY A 109 1.32 47.59 -5.85
C GLY A 109 0.23 48.57 -6.32
N GLY A 110 -0.98 48.50 -5.76
CA GLY A 110 -2.13 49.33 -6.16
C GLY A 110 -2.38 50.59 -5.33
N ALA A 111 -1.52 50.88 -4.34
CA ALA A 111 -1.57 52.11 -3.55
C ALA A 111 -0.57 53.14 -4.09
N ARG A 112 -0.83 53.66 -5.29
CA ARG A 112 -0.32 54.95 -5.78
C ARG A 112 -1.39 55.63 -6.62
#